data_AF-A0A7G9W695-F1
#
_entry.id   AF-A0A7G9W695-F1
#
_cell.length_a   1.000
_cell.length_b   1.000
_cell.length_c   1.000
_cell.angle_alpha   90.00
_cell.angle_beta   90.00
_cell.angle_gamma   90.00
#
_symmetry.space_group_name_H-M   'P 1'
#
loop_
_entity.id
_entity.type
_entity.pdbx_description
1 polymer ?
#
loop_
_entity_poly.entity_id
_entity_poly.type
_entity_poly.pdbx_seq_one_letter_code
_entity_poly.pdbx_strand_id
1 'polypeptide(L)'
;MRKGGIFVNLILLVAILVGCQQNTNKSLNPNNISMITISIFKGFAQISDELIVTITDKQEIDKIVEMVEKAKPMEGILDVAAMHYDIKITYGDKSIKGYHVYLGEENGTILDVENTGQGYMISKKYLEIFKEIIGHQN
;
A
#
# COMPACT_ATOMS: atom_id res chain seq x y z
N MET A 1 -21.18 -28.36 -48.59
CA MET A 1 -21.13 -28.65 -47.14
C MET A 1 -19.83 -28.08 -46.58
N ARG A 2 -19.85 -26.84 -46.05
CA ARG A 2 -18.67 -26.13 -45.54
C ARG A 2 -18.52 -26.44 -44.04
N LYS A 3 -17.75 -27.48 -43.70
CA LYS A 3 -17.34 -27.78 -42.31
C LYS A 3 -15.90 -27.29 -42.13
N GLY A 4 -15.72 -26.00 -41.81
CA GLY A 4 -14.36 -25.44 -41.70
C GLY A 4 -14.25 -24.10 -40.99
N GLY A 5 -15.28 -23.69 -40.24
CA GLY A 5 -15.36 -22.34 -39.67
C GLY A 5 -15.56 -22.27 -38.15
N ILE A 6 -15.51 -23.39 -37.42
CA ILE A 6 -15.88 -23.39 -35.98
C ILE A 6 -14.67 -23.59 -35.05
N PHE A 7 -13.55 -24.12 -35.53
CA PHE A 7 -12.39 -24.41 -34.64
C PHE A 7 -11.40 -23.24 -34.48
N VAL A 8 -11.48 -22.18 -35.28
CA VAL A 8 -10.52 -21.05 -35.22
C VAL A 8 -10.90 -20.02 -34.15
N ASN A 9 -12.17 -19.99 -33.71
CA ASN A 9 -12.66 -18.98 -32.78
C ASN A 9 -12.41 -19.31 -31.28
N LEU A 10 -12.03 -20.55 -30.97
CA LEU A 10 -11.84 -20.98 -29.57
C LEU A 10 -10.44 -20.63 -29.02
N ILE A 11 -9.45 -20.42 -29.88
CA ILE A 11 -8.05 -20.14 -29.48
C ILE A 11 -7.84 -18.66 -29.09
N LEU A 12 -8.72 -17.75 -29.54
CA LEU A 12 -8.58 -16.31 -29.28
C LEU A 12 -9.01 -15.90 -27.85
N LEU A 13 -9.75 -16.75 -27.14
CA LEU A 13 -10.26 -16.46 -25.80
C LEU A 13 -9.28 -16.75 -24.65
N VAL A 14 -8.19 -17.48 -24.90
CA VAL A 14 -7.24 -17.88 -23.84
C VAL A 14 -6.13 -16.84 -23.63
N ALA A 15 -5.92 -15.92 -24.57
CA ALA A 15 -4.83 -14.94 -24.52
C ALA A 15 -5.06 -13.74 -23.58
N ILE A 16 -6.25 -13.61 -22.99
CA ILE A 16 -6.58 -12.46 -22.11
C ILE A 16 -6.33 -12.79 -20.63
N LEU A 17 -5.92 -14.02 -20.30
CA LEU A 17 -5.58 -14.43 -18.92
C LEU A 17 -4.11 -14.15 -18.55
N VAL A 18 -3.48 -13.14 -19.16
CA VAL A 18 -2.13 -12.71 -18.76
C VAL A 18 -2.24 -11.92 -17.46
N GLY A 19 -2.23 -12.68 -16.36
CA GLY A 19 -1.58 -12.34 -15.11
C GLY A 19 -2.20 -11.21 -14.28
N CYS A 20 -3.04 -11.57 -13.30
CA CYS A 20 -2.89 -10.92 -12.00
C CYS A 20 -1.46 -11.24 -11.54
N GLN A 21 -0.53 -10.31 -11.79
CA GLN A 21 0.80 -10.39 -11.23
C GLN A 21 0.64 -10.14 -9.73
N GLN A 22 0.37 -11.21 -8.98
CA GLN A 22 0.50 -11.17 -7.53
C GLN A 22 1.93 -10.80 -7.24
N ASN A 23 2.15 -9.54 -6.85
CA ASN A 23 3.40 -9.13 -6.25
C ASN A 23 3.52 -9.89 -4.94
N THR A 24 4.20 -11.04 -5.01
CA THR A 24 4.61 -11.83 -3.86
C THR A 24 5.22 -10.87 -2.85
N ASN A 25 4.70 -10.91 -1.63
CA ASN A 25 5.06 -10.12 -0.45
C ASN A 25 6.57 -9.80 -0.41
N LYS A 26 6.97 -8.75 -1.13
CA LYS A 26 8.37 -8.36 -1.27
C LYS A 26 8.64 -7.48 -0.07
N SER A 27 9.54 -7.93 0.81
CA SER A 27 10.10 -7.08 1.85
C SER A 27 10.51 -5.75 1.22
N LEU A 28 10.12 -4.66 1.88
CA LEU A 28 10.32 -3.31 1.38
C LEU A 28 11.82 -3.05 1.43
N ASN A 29 12.46 -2.94 0.28
CA ASN A 29 13.87 -2.54 0.23
C ASN A 29 13.95 -1.02 0.08
N PRO A 30 14.39 -0.28 1.12
CA PRO A 30 14.42 1.17 1.07
C PRO A 30 15.32 1.75 -0.03
N ASN A 31 16.32 0.99 -0.52
CA ASN A 31 17.25 1.46 -1.56
C ASN A 31 16.61 1.49 -2.95
N ASN A 32 15.49 0.81 -3.13
CA ASN A 32 14.74 0.79 -4.38
C ASN A 32 13.58 1.79 -4.38
N ILE A 33 13.34 2.48 -3.27
CA ILE A 33 12.26 3.46 -3.12
C ILE A 33 12.78 4.82 -3.59
N SER A 34 12.06 5.44 -4.52
CA SER A 34 12.40 6.75 -5.07
C SER A 34 11.75 7.88 -4.27
N MET A 35 10.50 7.68 -3.83
CA MET A 35 9.81 8.61 -2.93
C MET A 35 8.68 7.91 -2.16
N ILE A 36 8.26 8.53 -1.07
CA ILE A 36 7.02 8.21 -0.37
C ILE A 36 6.16 9.47 -0.33
N THR A 37 4.87 9.35 -0.65
CA THR A 37 3.92 10.44 -0.43
C THR A 37 2.87 10.04 0.59
N ILE A 38 2.52 10.97 1.48
CA ILE A 38 1.45 10.82 2.47
C ILE A 38 0.32 11.77 2.09
N SER A 39 -0.91 11.26 2.02
CA SER A 39 -2.12 12.01 1.67
C SER A 39 -3.27 11.76 2.65
N ILE A 40 -4.27 12.64 2.66
CA ILE A 40 -5.49 12.46 3.47
C ILE A 40 -6.31 11.32 2.89
N PHE A 41 -6.69 10.33 3.72
CA PHE A 41 -7.53 9.21 3.30
C PHE A 41 -8.89 9.68 2.78
N LYS A 42 -9.34 9.13 1.64
CA LYS A 42 -10.67 9.40 1.06
C LYS A 42 -11.52 8.18 0.77
N GLY A 43 -10.96 6.98 0.87
CA GLY A 43 -11.69 5.74 0.62
C GLY A 43 -10.77 4.54 0.43
N PHE A 44 -11.32 3.34 0.62
CA PHE A 44 -10.55 2.10 0.63
C PHE A 44 -10.14 1.56 -0.75
N ALA A 45 -10.74 2.08 -1.83
CA ALA A 45 -10.50 1.56 -3.18
C ALA A 45 -9.30 2.21 -3.88
N GLN A 46 -8.76 3.30 -3.32
CA GLN A 46 -7.73 4.11 -3.97
C GLN A 46 -6.89 4.87 -2.96
N ILE A 47 -5.68 5.26 -3.36
CA ILE A 47 -4.86 6.23 -2.66
C ILE A 47 -5.35 7.63 -3.05
N SER A 48 -5.54 8.51 -2.08
CA SER A 48 -5.89 9.91 -2.30
C SER A 48 -4.73 10.72 -2.92
N ASP A 49 -5.07 11.68 -3.78
CA ASP A 49 -4.12 12.66 -4.34
C ASP A 49 -4.02 13.95 -3.49
N GLU A 50 -4.78 14.04 -2.39
CA GLU A 50 -4.71 15.19 -1.46
C GLU A 50 -3.46 15.08 -0.57
N LEU A 51 -2.33 15.46 -1.15
CA LEU A 51 -1.01 15.30 -0.60
C LEU A 51 -0.75 16.22 0.60
N ILE A 52 -0.16 15.65 1.64
CA ILE A 52 0.29 16.34 2.85
C ILE A 52 1.82 16.45 2.84
N VAL A 53 2.50 15.33 2.55
CA VAL A 53 3.96 15.26 2.60
C VAL A 53 4.50 14.46 1.41
N THR A 54 5.61 14.92 0.85
CA THR A 54 6.47 14.15 -0.07
C THR A 54 7.83 13.95 0.60
N ILE A 55 8.23 12.70 0.72
CA ILE A 55 9.47 12.27 1.38
C ILE A 55 10.42 11.72 0.32
N THR A 56 11.56 12.39 0.18
CA THR A 56 12.69 11.94 -0.64
C THR A 56 13.96 11.76 0.18
N ASP A 57 13.98 12.25 1.43
CA ASP A 57 15.08 12.01 2.35
C ASP A 57 15.18 10.53 2.69
N LYS A 58 16.41 10.01 2.63
CA LYS A 58 16.68 8.59 2.78
C LYS A 58 16.40 8.10 4.20
N GLN A 59 16.71 8.90 5.21
CA GLN A 59 16.52 8.52 6.61
C GLN A 59 15.03 8.49 6.96
N GLU A 60 14.24 9.43 6.45
CA GLU A 60 12.79 9.42 6.61
C GLU A 60 12.11 8.27 5.86
N ILE A 61 12.56 7.97 4.64
CA ILE A 61 12.11 6.77 3.90
C ILE A 61 12.36 5.51 4.73
N ASP A 62 13.56 5.35 5.29
CA ASP A 62 13.92 4.18 6.08
C ASP A 62 13.03 4.04 7.33
N LYS A 63 12.68 5.15 7.99
CA LYS A 63 11.75 5.16 9.14
C LYS A 63 10.35 4.68 8.76
N ILE A 64 9.80 5.14 7.63
CA ILE A 64 8.48 4.72 7.15
C ILE A 64 8.49 3.24 6.75
N VAL A 65 9.55 2.80 6.07
CA VAL A 65 9.69 1.38 5.71
C VAL A 65 9.78 0.51 6.95
N GLU A 66 10.59 0.90 7.94
CA GLU A 66 10.71 0.16 9.20
C GLU A 66 9.36 0.08 9.93
N MET A 67 8.59 1.18 9.98
CA MET A 67 7.24 1.16 10.54
C MET A 67 6.36 0.10 9.87
N VAL A 68 6.37 0.02 8.54
CA VAL A 68 5.54 -0.94 7.79
C VAL A 68 6.03 -2.37 8.01
N GLU A 69 7.34 -2.62 7.94
CA GLU A 69 7.90 -3.97 8.09
C GLU A 69 7.83 -4.50 9.52
N LYS A 70 7.83 -3.62 10.53
CA LYS A 70 7.72 -3.99 11.95
C LYS A 70 6.27 -4.04 12.44
N ALA A 71 5.31 -3.63 11.63
CA ALA A 71 3.90 -3.74 11.98
C ALA A 71 3.53 -5.22 12.17
N LYS A 72 2.79 -5.52 13.24
CA LYS A 72 2.46 -6.90 13.61
C LYS A 72 1.07 -7.27 13.08
N PRO A 73 0.87 -8.46 12.48
CA PRO A 73 -0.46 -8.86 12.04
C PRO A 73 -1.42 -8.86 13.24
N MET A 74 -2.60 -8.29 13.04
CA MET A 74 -3.67 -8.30 14.04
C MET A 74 -4.42 -9.62 13.99
N GLU A 75 -4.75 -10.17 15.16
CA GLU A 75 -5.65 -11.32 15.27
C GLU A 75 -7.11 -10.85 15.25
N GLY A 76 -7.98 -11.59 14.55
CA GLY A 76 -9.41 -11.31 14.46
C GLY A 76 -9.82 -10.45 13.26
N ILE A 77 -11.12 -10.15 13.18
CA ILE A 77 -11.67 -9.27 12.14
C ILE A 77 -11.37 -7.84 12.52
N LEU A 78 -10.76 -7.12 11.58
CA LEU A 78 -10.41 -5.73 11.77
C LEU A 78 -11.68 -4.85 11.75
N ASP A 79 -12.04 -4.29 12.90
CA ASP A 79 -13.13 -3.33 13.05
C ASP A 79 -12.55 -1.90 13.22
N VAL A 80 -12.03 -1.33 12.12
CA VAL A 80 -11.68 0.09 12.07
C VAL A 80 -12.70 0.81 11.19
N ALA A 81 -13.52 1.64 11.83
CA ALA A 81 -14.56 2.41 11.16
C ALA A 81 -14.01 3.54 10.27
N ALA A 82 -12.76 3.97 10.45
CA ALA A 82 -12.16 5.05 9.68
C ALA A 82 -10.63 4.89 9.55
N MET A 83 -10.09 5.35 8.41
CA MET A 83 -8.66 5.56 8.17
C MET A 83 -8.39 7.07 8.12
N HIS A 84 -7.16 7.49 8.40
CA HIS A 84 -6.79 8.91 8.43
C HIS A 84 -5.91 9.32 7.23
N TYR A 85 -4.96 8.47 6.84
CA TYR A 85 -3.99 8.78 5.80
C TYR A 85 -3.78 7.63 4.82
N ASP A 86 -3.28 7.98 3.65
CA ASP A 86 -2.71 7.03 2.69
C ASP A 86 -1.20 7.23 2.59
N ILE A 87 -0.47 6.12 2.49
CA ILE A 87 0.95 6.09 2.15
C ILE A 87 1.06 5.50 0.74
N LYS A 88 1.72 6.21 -0.17
CA LYS A 88 2.11 5.71 -1.48
C LYS A 88 3.62 5.64 -1.57
N ILE A 89 4.15 4.42 -1.64
CA ILE A 89 5.54 4.14 -1.92
C ILE A 89 5.71 4.06 -3.44
N THR A 90 6.61 4.86 -3.99
CA THR A 90 6.98 4.79 -5.41
C THR A 90 8.40 4.24 -5.51
N TYR A 91 8.59 3.19 -6.31
CA TYR A 91 9.90 2.58 -6.52
C TYR A 91 10.65 3.24 -7.70
N GLY A 92 11.95 2.95 -7.83
CA GLY A 92 12.77 3.44 -8.94
C GLY A 92 12.28 2.98 -10.32
N ASP A 93 11.63 1.81 -10.40
CA ASP A 93 11.00 1.29 -11.62
C ASP A 93 9.59 1.84 -11.87
N LYS A 94 9.15 2.81 -11.05
CA LYS A 94 7.83 3.46 -11.05
C LYS A 94 6.66 2.55 -10.65
N SER A 95 6.92 1.32 -10.21
CA SER A 95 5.88 0.55 -9.52
C SER A 95 5.48 1.26 -8.22
N ILE A 96 4.26 0.99 -7.74
CA ILE A 96 3.70 1.63 -6.55
C ILE A 96 3.24 0.58 -5.55
N LYS A 97 3.33 0.93 -4.26
CA LYS A 97 2.67 0.18 -3.19
C LYS A 97 1.92 1.13 -2.26
N GLY A 98 0.68 0.80 -1.95
CA GLY A 98 -0.23 1.63 -1.18
C GLY A 98 -0.54 1.05 0.19
N TYR A 99 -0.67 1.92 1.20
CA TYR A 99 -1.21 1.54 2.49
C TYR A 99 -2.21 2.57 3.01
N HIS A 100 -3.29 2.11 3.64
CA HIS A 100 -4.16 2.96 4.45
C HIS A 100 -3.67 2.94 5.89
N VAL A 101 -3.71 4.09 6.56
CA VAL A 101 -3.22 4.25 7.93
C VAL A 101 -4.31 4.82 8.82
N TYR A 102 -4.62 4.09 9.88
CA TYR A 102 -5.39 4.59 11.00
C TYR A 102 -4.44 4.98 12.13
N LEU A 103 -4.71 6.14 12.74
CA LEU A 103 -4.00 6.63 13.93
C LEU A 103 -4.91 6.43 15.14
N GLY A 104 -4.65 5.40 15.94
CA GLY A 104 -5.29 5.27 17.25
C GLY A 104 -4.58 6.10 18.32
N GLU A 105 -5.14 6.08 19.53
CA GLU A 105 -4.57 6.80 20.68
C GLU A 105 -3.23 6.19 21.13
N GLU A 106 -3.18 4.85 21.22
CA GLU A 106 -1.99 4.14 21.69
C GLU A 106 -1.20 3.45 20.57
N ASN A 107 -1.89 2.96 19.54
CA ASN A 107 -1.30 2.21 18.43
C ASN A 107 -1.96 2.63 17.12
N GLY A 108 -1.27 2.41 16.02
CA GLY A 108 -1.80 2.62 14.67
C GLY A 108 -2.18 1.30 14.01
N THR A 109 -2.87 1.39 12.88
CA THR A 109 -3.12 0.25 12.01
C THR A 109 -2.73 0.62 10.59
N ILE A 110 -2.05 -0.29 9.89
CA ILE A 110 -1.89 -0.22 8.44
C ILE A 110 -2.70 -1.32 7.76
N LEU A 111 -3.24 -0.98 6.59
CA LEU A 111 -3.82 -1.92 5.64
C LEU A 111 -3.07 -1.82 4.32
N ASP A 112 -2.75 -2.96 3.72
CA ASP A 112 -2.32 -2.99 2.33
C ASP A 112 -3.52 -2.69 1.43
N VAL A 113 -3.39 -1.75 0.51
CA VAL A 113 -4.48 -1.40 -0.44
C VAL A 113 -4.86 -2.61 -1.30
N GLU A 114 -3.89 -3.48 -1.61
CA GLU A 114 -4.14 -4.71 -2.38
C GLU A 114 -4.75 -5.84 -1.53
N ASN A 115 -4.67 -5.75 -0.20
CA ASN A 115 -5.19 -6.74 0.73
C ASN A 115 -5.67 -6.11 2.04
N THR A 116 -6.84 -5.48 1.99
CA THR A 116 -7.46 -4.82 3.16
C THR A 116 -8.04 -5.81 4.18
N GLY A 117 -8.06 -7.11 3.89
CA GLY A 117 -8.57 -8.16 4.77
C GLY A 117 -7.68 -8.48 5.97
N GLN A 118 -6.42 -8.02 5.97
CA GLN A 118 -5.47 -8.19 7.07
C GLN A 118 -4.95 -6.84 7.54
N GLY A 119 -5.27 -6.47 8.78
CA GLY A 119 -4.67 -5.32 9.44
C GLY A 119 -3.35 -5.66 10.12
N TYR A 120 -2.45 -4.69 10.16
CA TYR A 120 -1.20 -4.78 10.89
C TYR A 120 -1.10 -3.61 11.88
N MET A 121 -0.84 -3.93 13.13
CA MET A 121 -0.70 -2.97 14.21
C MET A 121 0.68 -2.32 14.19
N ILE A 122 0.69 -0.99 14.16
CA ILE A 122 1.85 -0.14 14.36
C ILE A 122 1.99 0.13 15.86
N SER A 123 3.13 -0.21 16.45
CA SER A 123 3.39 0.13 17.86
C SER A 123 3.43 1.64 18.07
N LYS A 124 3.08 2.11 19.26
CA LYS A 124 3.19 3.52 19.68
C LYS A 124 4.47 4.24 19.20
N LYS A 125 5.65 3.62 19.37
CA LYS A 125 6.94 4.18 18.96
C LYS A 125 6.92 4.64 17.49
N TYR A 126 6.51 3.76 16.58
CA TYR A 126 6.48 4.06 15.14
C TYR A 126 5.32 4.97 14.76
N LEU A 127 4.21 4.90 15.49
CA LEU A 127 3.09 5.83 15.31
C LEU A 127 3.50 7.28 15.63
N GLU A 128 4.26 7.50 16.70
CA GLU A 128 4.78 8.84 17.03
C GLU A 128 5.79 9.33 15.98
N ILE A 129 6.68 8.46 15.48
CA ILE A 129 7.58 8.81 14.36
C ILE A 129 6.78 9.23 13.12
N PHE A 130 5.70 8.51 12.80
CA PHE A 130 4.83 8.88 11.68
C PHE A 130 4.17 10.26 11.91
N LYS A 131 3.67 10.52 13.11
CA LYS A 131 3.08 11.81 13.50
C LYS A 131 4.09 12.96 13.42
N GLU A 132 5.35 12.74 13.80
CA GLU A 132 6.42 13.72 13.67
C GLU A 132 6.72 14.07 12.20
N ILE A 133 6.73 13.08 11.31
CA ILE A 133 6.96 13.28 9.87
C ILE A 133 5.83 14.11 9.25
N ILE A 134 4.56 13.79 9.57
CA ILE A 134 3.42 14.56 9.06
C ILE A 134 3.30 15.95 9.71
N GLY A 135 3.78 16.11 10.96
CA GLY A 135 3.66 17.34 11.74
C GLY A 135 4.75 18.39 11.47
N HIS A 136 5.92 18.01 10.95
CA HIS A 136 7.04 18.93 10.66
C HIS A 136 6.77 19.95 9.53
N GLN A 137 5.64 19.85 8.82
CA GLN A 137 5.35 20.66 7.63
C GLN A 137 4.20 21.68 7.85
N ASN A 138 3.75 21.87 9.10
CA ASN A 138 2.80 22.92 9.51
C ASN A 138 3.49 24.06 10.24
#